data_AF-A0A239LWX2-F1
#
_entry.id   AF-A0A239LWX2-F1
#
_cell.length_a   1.000
_cell.length_b   1.000
_cell.length_c   1.000
_cell.angle_alpha   90.00
_cell.angle_beta   90.00
_cell.angle_gamma   90.00
#
_symmetry.space_group_name_H-M   'P 1'
#
loop_
_entity.id
_entity.type
_entity.pdbx_description
1 polymer ?
#
loop_
_entity_poly.entity_id
_entity_poly.type
_entity_poly.pdbx_seq_one_letter_code
_entity_poly.pdbx_strand_id
1 'polypeptide(L)'
;MERLLSPQQQKEAVDVYLRLVPTLAREIELSQLASDEDLDAYRLRKGWAELCAQARCTGLEPWLFAHMLIGTSAAELERLKALRRHLTIR
;
A
#
# COMPACT_ATOMS: atom_id res chain seq x y z
N MET A 1 5.50 18.34 2.72
CA MET A 1 5.38 17.05 3.43
C MET A 1 6.11 16.02 2.59
N GLU A 2 7.23 15.49 3.09
CA GLU A 2 7.88 14.35 2.44
C GLU A 2 6.92 13.17 2.45
N ARG A 3 6.65 12.60 1.27
CA ARG A 3 5.84 11.40 1.15
C ARG A 3 6.74 10.22 1.50
N LEU A 4 6.36 9.47 2.54
CA LEU A 4 7.06 8.24 2.96
C LEU A 4 6.91 7.10 1.96
N LEU A 5 6.06 7.28 0.95
CA LEU A 5 5.88 6.36 -0.15
C LEU A 5 5.73 7.16 -1.44
N SER A 6 6.51 6.82 -2.47
CA SER A 6 6.29 7.35 -3.81
C SER A 6 5.04 6.72 -4.45
N PRO A 7 4.41 7.38 -5.45
CA PRO A 7 3.29 6.77 -6.19
C PRO A 7 3.64 5.42 -6.81
N GLN A 8 4.89 5.26 -7.29
CA GLN A 8 5.38 4.01 -7.85
C GLN A 8 5.49 2.92 -6.79
N GLN A 9 6.04 3.23 -5.61
CA GLN A 9 6.11 2.28 -4.49
C GLN A 9 4.71 1.87 -4.00
N GLN A 10 3.74 2.78 -4.07
CA GLN A 10 2.35 2.47 -3.74
C GLN A 10 1.77 1.44 -4.70
N LYS A 11 1.99 1.66 -6.00
CA LYS A 11 1.56 0.72 -7.05
C LYS A 11 2.20 -0.65 -6.86
N GLU A 12 3.52 -0.69 -6.69
CA GLU A 12 4.26 -1.94 -6.46
C GLU A 12 3.78 -2.70 -5.21
N ALA A 13 3.51 -1.98 -4.12
CA ALA A 13 3.02 -2.60 -2.89
C ALA A 13 1.62 -3.21 -3.08
N VAL A 14 0.73 -2.52 -3.81
CA VAL A 14 -0.59 -3.06 -4.17
C VAL A 14 -0.45 -4.27 -5.08
N ASP A 15 0.42 -4.22 -6.09
CA ASP A 15 0.65 -5.34 -7.01
C ASP A 15 1.23 -6.57 -6.30
N VAL A 16 2.12 -6.39 -5.33
CA VAL A 16 2.60 -7.48 -4.46
C VAL A 16 1.45 -8.00 -3.58
N TYR A 17 0.72 -7.12 -2.92
CA TYR A 17 -0.37 -7.51 -2.02
C TYR A 17 -1.46 -8.33 -2.72
N LEU A 18 -1.91 -7.87 -3.89
CA LEU A 18 -2.93 -8.56 -4.67
C LEU A 18 -2.45 -9.91 -5.22
N ARG A 19 -1.13 -10.08 -5.48
CA ARG A 19 -0.55 -11.39 -5.79
C ARG A 19 -0.56 -12.33 -4.58
N LEU A 20 -0.42 -11.80 -3.36
CA LEU A 20 -0.47 -12.58 -2.12
C LEU A 20 -1.91 -12.93 -1.70
N VAL A 21 -2.91 -12.15 -2.15
CA VAL A 21 -4.33 -12.37 -1.86
C VAL A 21 -5.14 -12.48 -3.17
N PRO A 22 -5.03 -13.60 -3.92
CA PRO A 22 -5.65 -13.73 -5.25
C PRO A 22 -7.18 -13.63 -5.24
N THR A 23 -7.82 -14.01 -4.14
CA THR A 23 -9.28 -13.88 -3.97
C THR A 23 -9.71 -12.43 -4.01
N LEU A 24 -8.99 -11.55 -3.30
CA LEU A 24 -9.25 -10.11 -3.32
C LEU A 24 -8.97 -9.50 -4.70
N ALA A 25 -7.89 -9.92 -5.36
CA ALA A 25 -7.61 -9.46 -6.73
C ALA A 25 -8.79 -9.78 -7.66
N ARG A 26 -9.36 -10.98 -7.55
CA ARG A 26 -10.53 -11.39 -8.33
C ARG A 26 -11.78 -10.60 -7.99
N GLU A 27 -12.03 -10.34 -6.71
CA GLU A 27 -13.18 -9.52 -6.26
C GLU A 27 -13.10 -8.09 -6.80
N ILE A 28 -11.90 -7.50 -6.81
CA ILE A 28 -11.66 -6.16 -7.37
C ILE A 28 -11.95 -6.15 -8.87
N GLU A 29 -11.49 -7.16 -9.62
CA GLU A 29 -11.78 -7.28 -11.06
C GLU A 29 -13.28 -7.40 -11.33
N LEU A 30 -13.98 -8.26 -10.59
CA LEU A 30 -15.42 -8.42 -10.74
C LEU A 30 -16.18 -7.14 -10.40
N SER A 31 -15.73 -6.41 -9.37
CA SER A 31 -16.32 -5.13 -8.97
C SER A 31 -16.05 -4.02 -9.97
N GLN A 32 -14.94 -4.07 -10.70
CA GLN A 32 -14.61 -3.10 -11.74
C GLN A 32 -15.50 -3.26 -12.96
N LEU A 33 -15.92 -4.48 -13.32
CA LEU A 33 -16.84 -4.70 -14.45
C LEU A 33 -18.19 -3.95 -14.29
N ALA A 34 -18.53 -3.54 -13.07
CA ALA A 34 -19.71 -2.74 -12.75
C ALA A 34 -19.44 -1.22 -12.76
N SER A 35 -18.24 -0.77 -13.17
CA SER A 35 -17.77 0.61 -13.07
C SER A 35 -17.04 1.04 -14.35
N ASP A 36 -17.32 2.23 -14.86
CA ASP A 36 -16.63 2.83 -16.02
C ASP A 36 -15.24 3.43 -15.68
N GLU A 37 -14.62 2.98 -14.58
CA GLU A 37 -13.31 3.48 -14.13
C GLU A 37 -12.17 2.70 -14.82
N ASP A 38 -11.07 3.38 -15.13
CA ASP A 38 -9.83 2.73 -15.59
C ASP A 38 -9.42 1.60 -14.63
N LEU A 39 -9.12 0.43 -15.20
CA LEU A 39 -8.88 -0.78 -14.41
C LEU A 39 -7.67 -0.65 -13.48
N ASP A 40 -6.60 0.00 -13.94
CA ASP A 40 -5.39 0.18 -13.14
C ASP A 40 -5.61 1.19 -12.01
N ALA A 41 -6.32 2.29 -12.28
CA ALA A 41 -6.71 3.25 -11.27
C ALA A 41 -7.65 2.63 -10.21
N TYR A 42 -8.64 1.86 -10.65
CA TYR A 42 -9.58 1.16 -9.77
C TYR A 42 -8.85 0.15 -8.87
N ARG A 43 -7.97 -0.67 -9.47
CA ARG A 43 -7.14 -1.65 -8.75
C ARG A 43 -6.24 -0.98 -7.73
N LEU A 44 -5.55 0.10 -8.10
CA LEU A 44 -4.69 0.84 -7.18
C LEU A 44 -5.49 1.39 -6.00
N ARG A 45 -6.64 2.01 -6.26
CA ARG A 45 -7.49 2.62 -5.25
C ARG A 45 -8.06 1.58 -4.27
N LYS A 46 -8.66 0.51 -4.80
CA LYS A 46 -9.28 -0.55 -3.98
C LYS A 46 -8.22 -1.39 -3.27
N GLY A 47 -7.19 -1.82 -3.98
CA GLY A 47 -6.09 -2.59 -3.40
C GLY A 47 -5.35 -1.81 -2.31
N TRP A 48 -5.15 -0.51 -2.49
CA TRP A 48 -4.55 0.33 -1.45
C TRP A 48 -5.44 0.46 -0.21
N ALA A 49 -6.76 0.60 -0.39
CA ALA A 49 -7.71 0.66 0.72
C ALA A 49 -7.67 -0.61 1.57
N GLU A 50 -7.69 -1.78 0.93
CA GLU A 50 -7.62 -3.07 1.62
C GLU A 50 -6.27 -3.31 2.29
N LEU A 51 -5.16 -2.94 1.63
CA LEU A 51 -3.83 -2.98 2.22
C LEU A 51 -3.77 -2.11 3.48
N CYS A 52 -4.35 -0.90 3.45
CA CYS A 52 -4.41 -0.02 4.61
C CYS A 52 -5.25 -0.62 5.75
N ALA A 53 -6.37 -1.26 5.43
CA ALA A 53 -7.20 -1.94 6.42
C ALA A 53 -6.43 -3.09 7.09
N GLN A 54 -5.79 -3.94 6.29
CA GLN A 54 -4.97 -5.05 6.77
C GLN A 54 -3.81 -4.58 7.66
N ALA A 55 -3.08 -3.54 7.22
CA ALA A 55 -1.99 -2.97 8.01
C ALA A 55 -2.47 -2.54 9.41
N ARG A 56 -3.59 -1.82 9.47
CA ARG A 56 -4.19 -1.36 10.74
C ARG A 56 -4.65 -2.52 11.62
N CYS A 57 -5.26 -3.56 11.04
CA CYS A 57 -5.65 -4.76 11.78
C CYS A 57 -4.45 -5.49 12.42
N THR A 58 -3.26 -5.37 11.82
CA THR A 58 -2.01 -5.92 12.37
C THR A 58 -1.23 -4.93 13.26
N GLY A 59 -1.77 -3.73 13.51
CA GLY A 59 -1.11 -2.70 14.31
C GLY A 59 0.03 -1.96 13.60
N LEU A 60 0.15 -2.08 12.28
CA LEU A 60 1.17 -1.41 11.47
C LEU A 60 0.61 -0.17 10.77
N GLU A 61 1.47 0.84 10.58
CA GLU A 61 1.15 1.96 9.69
C GLU A 61 1.16 1.47 8.21
N PRO A 62 0.22 1.93 7.36
CA PRO A 62 0.14 1.46 5.97
C PRO A 62 1.42 1.64 5.15
N TRP A 63 2.15 2.75 5.35
CA TRP A 63 3.41 2.99 4.63
C TRP A 63 4.49 1.97 5.01
N LEU A 64 4.56 1.59 6.29
CA LEU A 64 5.53 0.61 6.79
C LEU A 64 5.20 -0.78 6.24
N PHE A 65 3.92 -1.17 6.27
CA PHE A 65 3.47 -2.43 5.72
C PHE A 65 3.76 -2.52 4.21
N ALA A 66 3.51 -1.44 3.46
CA ALA A 66 3.83 -1.36 2.03
C ALA A 66 5.33 -1.58 1.76
N HIS A 67 6.22 -0.93 2.52
CA HIS A 67 7.67 -1.12 2.38
C HIS A 67 8.13 -2.54 2.71
N MET A 68 7.50 -3.18 3.70
CA MET A 68 7.77 -4.58 4.01
C MET A 68 7.40 -5.50 2.84
N LEU A 69 6.25 -5.25 2.20
CA LEU A 69 5.80 -6.02 1.04
C LEU A 69 6.76 -5.91 -0.16
N ILE A 70 7.23 -4.70 -0.48
CA ILE A 70 8.14 -4.47 -1.61
C ILE A 70 9.63 -4.74 -1.27
N GLY A 71 9.91 -5.29 -0.08
CA GLY A 71 11.27 -5.71 0.30
C GLY A 71 12.24 -4.55 0.52
N THR A 72 11.77 -3.41 1.01
CA THR A 72 12.66 -2.28 1.35
C THR A 72 13.65 -2.70 2.43
N SER A 73 14.93 -2.35 2.26
CA SER A 73 15.98 -2.76 3.20
C SER A 73 15.72 -2.24 4.62
N ALA A 74 16.15 -3.00 5.63
CA ALA A 74 15.99 -2.63 7.03
C ALA A 74 16.65 -1.26 7.35
N ALA A 75 17.82 -0.99 6.78
CA ALA A 75 18.52 0.28 6.96
C ALA A 75 17.69 1.47 6.44
N GLU A 76 17.04 1.31 5.29
CA GLU A 76 16.18 2.36 4.72
C GLU A 76 14.87 2.50 5.50
N LEU A 77 14.27 1.39 5.94
CA LEU A 77 13.11 1.41 6.83
C LEU A 77 13.38 2.17 8.12
N GLU A 78 14.53 1.98 8.76
CA GLU A 78 14.89 2.71 9.99
C GLU A 78 15.07 4.22 9.73
N ARG A 79 15.62 4.61 8.58
CA ARG A 79 15.68 6.03 8.17
C ARG A 79 14.29 6.63 7.99
N LEU A 80 13.39 5.92 7.31
CA LEU A 80 12.01 6.36 7.09
C LEU A 80 11.23 6.46 8.41
N LYS A 81 11.42 5.52 9.34
CA LYS A 81 10.85 5.61 10.70
C LYS A 81 11.37 6.83 11.46
N ALA A 82 12.65 7.15 11.34
CA ALA A 82 13.22 8.36 11.93
C ALA A 82 12.60 9.64 11.31
N LEU A 83 12.45 9.68 9.98
CA LEU A 83 11.79 10.77 9.27
C LEU A 83 10.34 10.98 9.75
N ARG A 84 9.57 9.89 9.85
CA ARG A 84 8.18 9.89 10.35
C ARG A 84 8.06 10.47 11.76
N ARG A 85 9.00 10.17 12.66
CA ARG A 85 9.04 10.73 14.01
C ARG A 85 9.23 12.25 14.00
N HIS A 86 10.08 12.77 13.11
CA HIS A 86 10.25 14.23 12.98
C HIS A 86 9.02 14.92 12.40
N LEU A 87 8.24 14.24 11.55
CA LEU A 87 6.99 14.77 11.00
C LEU A 87 5.82 14.75 11.99
N THR A 88 5.89 13.97 13.07
CA THR A 88 4.81 13.85 14.09
C THR A 88 5.01 14.76 15.30
N ILE A 89 6.21 15.30 15.50
CA ILE A 89 6.57 16.14 16.66
C ILE A 89 6.38 17.65 16.37
N ARG A 90 5.91 18.01 15.16
CA ARG A 90 5.51 19.38 14.80
C ARG A 90 4.01 19.53 14.85
#